data_AF-A0A3L6NR46-F1
#
_entry.id   AF-A0A3L6NR46-F1
#
_cell.length_a   1.000
_cell.length_b   1.000
_cell.length_c   1.000
_cell.angle_alpha   90.00
_cell.angle_beta   90.00
_cell.angle_gamma   90.00
#
_symmetry.space_group_name_H-M   'P 1'
#
loop_
_entity.id
_entity.type
_entity.pdbx_description
1 polymer ?
#
loop_
_entity_poly.entity_id
_entity_poly.type
_entity_poly.pdbx_seq_one_letter_code
_entity_poly.pdbx_strand_id
1 'polypeptide(L)'
;MQRHSCKDKIIGVVISFVIKSHRDSITAQITMSTSGFPVEGSPQSYWQHEAQQPEIPSNTGPLPNSCDVAIVGGGYAGIATAYHILKTTSPPRNVFLLEAKDPCSGATGRNGGHLRPDYLMGAARNCKKYNTSAAAEIVQFEARHLDVIKSLIRSEAIDCDFAETESLAVLTTLEQVSMVREAYEGLKQASSFSDTLLDVIEFYEGGDAPQRTGLRDAKGYFSTPAARVSPYKLLTSLLARCVDMGLSLRT
;
A
#
# COMPACT_ATOMS: atom_id res chain seq x y z
N MET A 1 37.87 25.75 -12.50
CA MET A 1 37.10 26.65 -11.63
C MET A 1 35.84 27.08 -12.40
N GLN A 2 34.67 26.99 -11.75
CA GLN A 2 33.35 27.51 -12.15
C GLN A 2 32.64 26.95 -13.40
N ARG A 3 31.76 25.96 -13.18
CA ARG A 3 30.45 25.81 -13.86
C ARG A 3 29.45 25.10 -12.94
N HIS A 4 28.95 25.75 -11.89
CA HIS A 4 27.85 25.25 -11.02
C HIS A 4 27.15 26.43 -10.33
N SER A 5 26.37 27.26 -11.06
CA SER A 5 25.62 28.36 -10.41
C SER A 5 24.41 28.89 -11.21
N CYS A 6 23.72 28.05 -12.01
CA CYS A 6 22.55 28.53 -12.76
C CYS A 6 21.27 27.70 -12.57
N LYS A 7 21.35 26.43 -12.13
CA LYS A 7 20.16 25.57 -11.99
C LYS A 7 19.43 25.75 -10.65
N ASP A 8 20.14 26.11 -9.58
CA ASP A 8 19.55 26.21 -8.23
C ASP A 8 18.70 27.48 -8.02
N LYS A 9 18.90 28.52 -8.83
CA LYS A 9 18.14 29.78 -8.73
C LYS A 9 16.74 29.69 -9.35
N ILE A 10 16.50 28.78 -10.28
CA ILE A 10 15.20 28.66 -10.98
C ILE A 10 14.19 27.86 -10.14
N ILE A 11 14.65 26.84 -9.40
CA ILE A 11 13.78 26.01 -8.54
C ILE A 11 13.32 26.79 -7.29
N GLY A 12 14.18 27.64 -6.73
CA GLY A 12 13.84 28.49 -5.57
C GLY A 12 12.77 29.56 -5.87
N VAL A 13 12.68 30.04 -7.11
CA VAL A 13 11.69 31.07 -7.50
C VAL A 13 10.31 30.46 -7.73
N VAL A 14 10.22 29.23 -8.27
CA VAL A 14 8.93 28.56 -8.53
C VAL A 14 8.24 28.13 -7.22
N ILE A 15 8.99 27.62 -6.24
CA ILE A 15 8.42 27.20 -4.94
C ILE A 15 7.96 28.42 -4.13
N SER A 16 8.71 29.52 -4.15
CA SER A 16 8.33 30.73 -3.41
C SER A 16 7.13 31.46 -4.02
N PHE A 17 6.89 31.35 -5.34
CA PHE A 17 5.73 31.96 -6.01
C PHE A 17 4.42 31.20 -5.69
N VAL A 18 4.48 29.86 -5.61
CA VAL A 18 3.33 29.03 -5.24
C VAL A 18 2.91 29.28 -3.79
N ILE A 19 3.86 29.42 -2.86
CA ILE A 19 3.57 29.66 -1.43
C ILE A 19 3.05 31.09 -1.19
N LYS A 20 3.57 32.10 -1.91
CA LYS A 20 3.16 33.50 -1.69
C LYS A 20 1.79 33.80 -2.31
N SER A 21 1.48 33.24 -3.48
CA SER A 21 0.17 33.42 -4.13
C SER A 21 -0.98 32.75 -3.36
N HIS A 22 -0.71 31.76 -2.52
CA HIS A 22 -1.75 31.07 -1.72
C HIS A 22 -1.97 31.70 -0.34
N ARG A 23 -1.07 32.57 0.13
CA ARG A 23 -1.21 33.18 1.47
C ARG A 23 -2.35 34.19 1.54
N ASP A 24 -2.61 34.89 0.44
CA ASP A 24 -3.63 35.94 0.39
C ASP A 24 -5.04 35.41 0.05
N SER A 25 -5.16 34.15 -0.38
CA SER A 25 -6.47 33.51 -0.67
C SER A 25 -7.03 32.64 0.46
N ILE A 26 -6.28 32.39 1.54
CA ILE A 26 -6.71 31.52 2.65
C ILE A 26 -7.51 32.27 3.72
N THR A 27 -7.60 33.61 3.65
CA THR A 27 -8.49 34.41 4.50
C THR A 27 -9.89 34.55 3.91
N ALA A 28 -10.39 33.53 3.22
CA ALA A 28 -11.80 33.40 2.87
C ALA A 28 -12.41 32.39 3.86
N GLN A 29 -13.47 32.82 4.55
CA GLN A 29 -14.24 32.00 5.48
C GLN A 29 -14.50 30.61 4.88
N ILE A 30 -13.80 29.59 5.38
CA ILE A 30 -14.16 28.20 5.16
C ILE A 30 -15.47 28.02 5.90
N THR A 31 -16.60 28.22 5.22
CA THR A 31 -17.84 27.55 5.58
C THR A 31 -17.49 26.07 5.60
N MET A 32 -17.39 25.48 6.79
CA MET A 32 -17.11 24.05 7.00
C MET A 32 -18.22 23.25 6.33
N SER A 33 -18.07 22.99 5.04
CA SER A 33 -18.84 21.96 4.39
C SER A 33 -18.44 20.65 5.05
N THR A 34 -19.39 19.98 5.69
CA THR A 34 -19.18 18.63 6.25
C THR A 34 -18.89 17.60 5.15
N SER A 35 -19.04 17.97 3.87
CA SER A 35 -18.65 17.15 2.73
C SER A 35 -17.13 16.94 2.71
N GLY A 36 -16.68 15.75 3.10
CA GLY A 36 -15.26 15.36 3.08
C GLY A 36 -14.68 15.05 4.47
N PHE A 37 -15.39 15.40 5.54
CA PHE A 37 -15.04 14.92 6.87
C PHE A 37 -15.62 13.52 7.12
N PRO A 38 -14.98 12.69 7.95
CA PRO A 38 -15.49 11.37 8.23
C PRO A 38 -16.87 11.43 8.90
N VAL A 39 -17.75 10.49 8.55
CA VAL A 39 -19.11 10.40 9.11
C VAL A 39 -19.05 10.11 10.62
N GLU A 40 -19.87 10.82 11.39
CA GLU A 40 -20.06 10.57 12.83
C GLU A 40 -20.70 9.20 13.08
N GLY A 41 -20.33 8.54 14.18
CA GLY A 41 -20.89 7.23 14.55
C GLY A 41 -20.55 6.09 13.59
N SER A 42 -19.49 6.22 12.78
CA SER A 42 -19.03 5.12 11.93
C SER A 42 -18.67 3.89 12.78
N PRO A 43 -19.20 2.70 12.47
CA PRO A 43 -18.96 1.51 13.28
C PRO A 43 -17.48 1.13 13.21
N GLN A 44 -16.93 0.65 14.33
CA GLN A 44 -15.57 0.09 14.35
C GLN A 44 -15.48 -1.11 13.40
N SER A 45 -14.31 -1.26 12.77
CA SER A 45 -14.08 -2.42 11.92
C SER A 45 -13.80 -3.67 12.75
N TYR A 46 -13.92 -4.83 12.10
CA TYR A 46 -13.52 -6.12 12.66
C TYR A 46 -12.09 -6.08 13.25
N TRP A 47 -11.15 -5.50 12.50
CA TRP A 47 -9.74 -5.43 12.91
C TRP A 47 -9.49 -4.56 14.16
N GLN A 48 -10.33 -3.55 14.39
CA GLN A 48 -10.21 -2.66 15.55
C GLN A 48 -10.82 -3.29 16.81
N HIS A 49 -11.83 -4.15 16.65
CA HIS A 49 -12.54 -4.78 17.76
C HIS A 49 -11.73 -5.90 18.42
N GLU A 50 -10.98 -6.69 17.63
CA GLU A 50 -10.25 -7.86 18.15
C GLU A 50 -8.81 -7.56 18.58
N ALA A 51 -8.25 -6.42 18.19
CA ALA A 51 -6.86 -6.11 18.48
C ALA A 51 -6.69 -5.60 19.91
N GLN A 52 -5.81 -6.25 20.68
CA GLN A 52 -5.15 -5.58 21.80
C GLN A 52 -4.33 -4.43 21.22
N GLN A 53 -4.73 -3.21 21.53
CA GLN A 53 -4.10 -2.02 20.97
C GLN A 53 -2.80 -1.76 21.73
N PRO A 54 -1.64 -1.60 21.05
CA PRO A 54 -0.50 -1.00 21.71
C PRO A 54 -0.91 0.40 22.17
N GLU A 55 -0.54 0.79 23.38
CA GLU A 55 -0.68 2.18 23.80
C GLU A 55 0.29 3.02 22.96
N ILE A 56 -0.24 3.78 22.00
CA ILE A 56 0.55 4.67 21.16
C ILE A 56 0.36 6.09 21.70
N PRO A 57 1.38 6.68 22.35
CA PRO A 57 1.27 8.03 22.86
C PRO A 57 0.97 9.00 21.71
N SER A 58 -0.18 9.67 21.79
CA SER A 58 -0.50 10.82 20.95
C SER A 58 -0.21 12.09 21.74
N ASN A 59 0.49 13.04 21.12
CA ASN A 59 0.80 14.31 21.78
C ASN A 59 -0.36 15.30 21.54
N THR A 60 -0.99 15.75 22.61
CA THR A 60 -2.12 16.69 22.58
C THR A 60 -1.73 18.15 22.78
N GLY A 61 -0.43 18.43 22.98
CA GLY A 61 0.08 19.81 23.08
C GLY A 61 -0.07 20.60 21.77
N PRO A 62 0.08 21.93 21.80
CA PRO A 62 -0.01 22.75 20.59
C PRO A 62 0.97 22.28 19.52
N LEU A 63 0.53 22.30 18.26
CA LEU A 63 1.41 22.02 17.13
C LEU A 63 2.52 23.09 17.08
N PRO A 64 3.79 22.71 16.81
CA PRO A 64 4.83 23.69 16.60
C PRO A 64 4.57 24.48 15.31
N ASN A 65 5.12 25.69 15.24
CA ASN A 65 5.02 26.56 14.06
C ASN A 65 5.80 26.03 12.85
N SER A 66 6.69 25.04 13.04
CA SER A 66 7.48 24.42 11.99
C SER A 66 7.86 22.97 12.34
N CYS A 67 8.14 22.17 11.31
CA CYS A 67 8.69 20.82 11.41
C CYS A 67 9.59 20.55 10.20
N ASP A 68 10.39 19.47 10.27
CA ASP A 68 11.21 19.04 9.13
C ASP A 68 10.36 18.27 8.12
N VAL A 69 9.46 17.43 8.62
CA VAL A 69 8.52 16.62 7.81
C VAL A 69 7.16 16.55 8.51
N ALA A 70 6.11 16.86 7.76
CA ALA A 70 4.72 16.61 8.14
C ALA A 70 4.10 15.55 7.23
N ILE A 71 3.61 14.46 7.82
CA ILE A 71 2.91 13.36 7.16
C ILE A 71 1.43 13.47 7.52
N VAL A 72 0.56 13.48 6.51
CA VAL A 72 -0.89 13.58 6.72
C VAL A 72 -1.54 12.22 6.43
N GLY A 73 -2.16 11.64 7.46
CA GLY A 73 -2.86 10.35 7.43
C GLY A 73 -2.07 9.22 8.10
N GLY A 74 -2.63 8.65 9.17
CA GLY A 74 -2.13 7.50 9.92
C GLY A 74 -2.58 6.16 9.34
N GLY A 75 -2.59 6.04 8.01
CA GLY A 75 -2.84 4.79 7.30
C GLY A 75 -1.54 4.15 6.78
N TYR A 76 -1.68 3.11 5.97
CA TYR A 76 -0.58 2.32 5.41
C TYR A 76 0.52 3.20 4.79
N ALA A 77 0.14 4.13 3.90
CA ALA A 77 1.10 4.99 3.21
C ALA A 77 1.83 5.94 4.15
N GLY A 78 1.11 6.59 5.07
CA GLY A 78 1.72 7.55 6.00
C GLY A 78 2.64 6.88 7.01
N ILE A 79 2.22 5.76 7.59
CA ILE A 79 3.02 5.01 8.58
C ILE A 79 4.25 4.38 7.90
N ALA A 80 4.10 3.76 6.72
CA ALA A 80 5.24 3.24 5.98
C ALA A 80 6.24 4.34 5.61
N THR A 81 5.75 5.52 5.21
CA THR A 81 6.60 6.68 4.91
C THR A 81 7.36 7.14 6.15
N ALA A 82 6.68 7.28 7.30
CA ALA A 82 7.31 7.64 8.56
C ALA A 82 8.41 6.65 8.94
N TYR A 83 8.10 5.36 8.88
CA TYR A 83 9.04 4.28 9.19
C TYR A 83 10.31 4.36 8.34
N HIS A 84 10.18 4.51 7.02
CA HIS A 84 11.32 4.57 6.13
C HIS A 84 12.16 5.86 6.30
N ILE A 85 11.53 7.00 6.60
CA ILE A 85 12.26 8.25 6.91
C ILE A 85 13.08 8.08 8.19
N LEU A 86 12.47 7.52 9.23
CA LEU A 86 13.09 7.37 10.55
C LEU A 86 14.20 6.30 10.56
N LYS A 87 14.12 5.29 9.69
CA LYS A 87 15.16 4.25 9.54
C LYS A 87 16.38 4.67 8.74
N THR A 88 16.41 5.88 8.17
CA THR A 88 17.60 6.37 7.45
C THR A 88 18.79 6.56 8.40
N THR A 89 20.01 6.66 7.88
CA THR A 89 21.22 6.85 8.69
C THR A 89 21.27 8.20 9.41
N SER A 90 20.57 9.20 8.88
CA SER A 90 20.51 10.56 9.42
C SER A 90 19.06 11.07 9.36
N PRO A 91 18.17 10.58 10.26
CA PRO A 91 16.77 10.95 10.23
C PRO A 91 16.58 12.43 10.59
N PRO A 92 15.55 13.11 10.04
CA PRO A 92 15.16 14.45 10.47
C PRO A 92 14.78 14.46 11.96
N ARG A 93 14.94 15.59 12.64
CA ARG A 93 14.67 15.68 14.09
C ARG A 93 13.17 15.78 14.39
N ASN A 94 12.44 16.50 13.54
CA ASN A 94 11.05 16.87 13.77
C ASN A 94 10.15 16.24 12.69
N VAL A 95 9.81 14.97 12.86
CA VAL A 95 8.87 14.24 11.99
C VAL A 95 7.51 14.14 12.70
N PHE A 96 6.47 14.65 12.06
CA PHE A 96 5.11 14.65 12.58
C PHE A 96 4.21 13.78 11.70
N LEU A 97 3.37 12.97 12.33
CA LEU A 97 2.25 12.31 11.68
C LEU A 97 0.96 12.90 12.22
N LEU A 98 0.17 13.51 11.33
CA LEU A 98 -1.11 14.12 11.61
C LEU A 98 -2.22 13.20 11.12
N GLU A 99 -3.03 12.68 12.03
CA GLU A 99 -4.21 11.89 11.78
C GLU A 99 -5.43 12.67 12.31
N ALA A 100 -6.56 12.60 11.60
CA ALA A 100 -7.77 13.33 11.97
C ALA A 100 -8.67 12.56 12.95
N LYS A 101 -8.37 11.27 13.14
CA LYS A 101 -9.10 10.31 13.97
C LYS A 101 -8.12 9.41 14.72
N ASP A 102 -8.45 8.13 14.86
CA ASP A 102 -7.53 7.10 15.29
C ASP A 102 -6.70 6.60 14.10
N PRO A 103 -5.41 6.26 14.32
CA PRO A 103 -4.59 5.58 13.34
C PRO A 103 -5.31 4.35 12.77
N CYS A 104 -5.16 4.17 11.46
CA CYS A 104 -5.78 3.09 10.70
C CYS A 104 -7.33 3.03 10.72
N SER A 105 -8.04 4.04 11.21
CA SER A 105 -9.53 4.03 11.25
C SER A 105 -10.23 4.05 9.88
N GLY A 106 -9.52 4.48 8.84
CA GLY A 106 -9.99 4.52 7.45
C GLY A 106 -9.80 3.20 6.68
N ALA A 107 -9.41 3.30 5.40
CA ALA A 107 -9.28 2.15 4.50
C ALA A 107 -8.27 1.08 5.00
N THR A 108 -7.22 1.49 5.71
CA THR A 108 -6.20 0.58 6.25
C THR A 108 -6.78 -0.41 7.25
N GLY A 109 -7.56 0.05 8.23
CA GLY A 109 -8.22 -0.82 9.20
C GLY A 109 -9.56 -1.35 8.72
N ARG A 110 -9.93 -1.24 7.44
CA ARG A 110 -11.23 -1.71 6.91
C ARG A 110 -11.13 -2.60 5.66
N ASN A 111 -9.93 -2.89 5.18
CA ASN A 111 -9.74 -3.80 4.04
C ASN A 111 -9.88 -5.28 4.47
N GLY A 112 -9.82 -6.22 3.52
CA GLY A 112 -9.99 -7.66 3.79
C GLY A 112 -8.78 -8.39 4.36
N GLY A 113 -7.64 -7.72 4.59
CA GLY A 113 -6.42 -8.35 5.11
C GLY A 113 -5.68 -9.24 4.10
N HIS A 114 -6.03 -9.18 2.82
CA HIS A 114 -5.37 -9.95 1.76
C HIS A 114 -4.07 -9.28 1.31
N LEU A 115 -2.96 -10.02 1.40
CA LEU A 115 -1.72 -9.69 0.73
C LEU A 115 -1.60 -10.61 -0.49
N ARG A 116 -2.16 -10.16 -1.62
CA ARG A 116 -2.35 -10.97 -2.83
C ARG A 116 -1.92 -10.16 -4.07
N PRO A 117 -0.74 -10.44 -4.64
CA PRO A 117 -0.35 -9.88 -5.94
C PRO A 117 -1.29 -10.37 -7.05
N ASP A 118 -1.56 -9.53 -8.05
CA ASP A 118 -2.45 -9.87 -9.17
C ASP A 118 -1.65 -10.35 -10.39
N TYR A 119 -1.19 -11.60 -10.32
CA TYR A 119 -0.29 -12.20 -11.31
C TYR A 119 -0.84 -12.25 -12.73
N LEU A 120 -2.07 -12.74 -12.92
CA LEU A 120 -2.58 -13.03 -14.27
C LEU A 120 -3.77 -12.18 -14.69
N MET A 121 -4.69 -11.87 -13.78
CA MET A 121 -5.86 -11.06 -14.15
C MET A 121 -5.51 -9.59 -14.29
N GLY A 122 -4.65 -9.10 -13.41
CA GLY A 122 -4.01 -7.79 -13.50
C GLY A 122 -3.16 -7.69 -14.75
N ALA A 123 -2.32 -8.69 -15.00
CA ALA A 123 -1.54 -8.77 -16.23
C ALA A 123 -2.44 -8.71 -17.48
N ALA A 124 -3.51 -9.49 -17.56
CA ALA A 124 -4.43 -9.48 -18.71
C ALA A 124 -5.02 -8.08 -18.97
N ARG A 125 -5.43 -7.36 -17.92
CA ARG A 125 -5.92 -5.97 -18.06
C ARG A 125 -4.81 -5.02 -18.50
N ASN A 126 -3.62 -5.15 -17.90
CA ASN A 126 -2.49 -4.26 -18.13
C ASN A 126 -1.83 -4.48 -19.50
N CYS A 127 -1.79 -5.72 -20.01
CA CYS A 127 -1.35 -6.04 -21.37
C CYS A 127 -2.22 -5.33 -22.40
N LYS A 128 -3.55 -5.37 -22.23
CA LYS A 128 -4.51 -4.69 -23.11
C LYS A 128 -4.39 -3.16 -23.03
N LYS A 129 -4.17 -2.62 -21.83
CA LYS A 129 -4.13 -1.17 -21.61
C LYS A 129 -2.80 -0.52 -22.00
N TYR A 130 -1.68 -1.24 -21.80
CA TYR A 130 -0.34 -0.69 -21.97
C TYR A 130 0.49 -1.54 -22.95
N ASN A 131 1.00 -2.68 -22.49
CA ASN A 131 1.67 -3.74 -23.26
C ASN A 131 2.19 -4.81 -22.28
N THR A 132 2.72 -5.92 -22.81
CA THR A 132 3.25 -7.04 -22.02
C THR A 132 4.43 -6.65 -21.13
N SER A 133 5.35 -5.79 -21.59
CA SER A 133 6.52 -5.37 -20.78
C SER A 133 6.08 -4.59 -19.55
N ALA A 134 5.19 -3.62 -19.72
CA ALA A 134 4.64 -2.84 -18.61
C ALA A 134 3.83 -3.72 -17.65
N ALA A 135 3.05 -4.69 -18.17
CA ALA A 135 2.34 -5.65 -17.34
C ALA A 135 3.31 -6.53 -16.52
N ALA A 136 4.39 -7.01 -17.14
CA ALA A 136 5.44 -7.79 -16.48
C ALA A 136 6.13 -7.01 -15.35
N GLU A 137 6.42 -5.72 -15.56
CA GLU A 137 7.00 -4.85 -14.52
C GLU A 137 6.04 -4.66 -13.34
N ILE A 138 4.74 -4.46 -13.61
CA ILE A 138 3.71 -4.31 -12.57
C ILE A 138 3.59 -5.60 -11.75
N VAL A 139 3.48 -6.76 -12.39
CA VAL A 139 3.38 -8.05 -11.68
C VAL A 139 4.61 -8.29 -10.82
N GLN A 140 5.81 -8.03 -11.34
CA GLN A 140 7.05 -8.16 -10.56
C GLN A 140 7.10 -7.20 -9.37
N PHE A 141 6.62 -5.97 -9.54
CA PHE A 141 6.51 -5.01 -8.44
C PHE A 141 5.52 -5.50 -7.37
N GLU A 142 4.35 -5.98 -7.76
CA GLU A 142 3.35 -6.51 -6.83
C GLU A 142 3.84 -7.76 -6.10
N ALA A 143 4.43 -8.72 -6.82
CA ALA A 143 4.92 -9.98 -6.26
C ALA A 143 5.99 -9.76 -5.18
N ARG A 144 6.91 -8.80 -5.39
CA ARG A 144 7.95 -8.46 -4.41
C ARG A 144 7.39 -7.97 -3.07
N HIS A 145 6.18 -7.43 -3.01
CA HIS A 145 5.61 -6.95 -1.74
C HIS A 145 5.34 -8.07 -0.75
N LEU A 146 5.08 -9.31 -1.20
CA LEU A 146 4.94 -10.45 -0.30
C LEU A 146 6.21 -10.61 0.55
N ASP A 147 7.37 -10.65 -0.11
CA ASP A 147 8.65 -10.82 0.57
C ASP A 147 9.05 -9.60 1.39
N VAL A 148 8.75 -8.39 0.91
CA VAL A 148 9.04 -7.14 1.64
C VAL A 148 8.25 -7.10 2.95
N ILE A 149 6.95 -7.37 2.92
CA ILE A 149 6.11 -7.37 4.12
C ILE A 149 6.49 -8.52 5.05
N LYS A 150 6.73 -9.72 4.52
CA LYS A 150 7.22 -10.86 5.31
C LYS A 150 8.54 -10.55 6.01
N SER A 151 9.46 -9.89 5.32
CA SER A 151 10.76 -9.50 5.87
C SER A 151 10.60 -8.42 6.94
N LEU A 152 9.74 -7.42 6.71
CA LEU A 152 9.42 -6.38 7.69
C LEU A 152 8.84 -6.96 8.99
N ILE A 153 7.85 -7.85 8.87
CA ILE A 153 7.21 -8.53 9.99
C ILE A 153 8.25 -9.28 10.83
N ARG A 154 9.16 -10.01 10.17
CA ARG A 154 10.24 -10.74 10.83
C ARG A 154 11.25 -9.80 11.49
N SER A 155 11.69 -8.75 10.79
CA SER A 155 12.75 -7.86 11.28
C SER A 155 12.31 -7.01 12.47
N GLU A 156 11.03 -6.59 12.48
CA GLU A 156 10.45 -5.79 13.55
C GLU A 156 9.69 -6.63 14.58
N ALA A 157 9.71 -7.97 14.45
CA ALA A 157 9.04 -8.92 15.34
C ALA A 157 7.55 -8.59 15.58
N ILE A 158 6.81 -8.31 14.51
CA ILE A 158 5.42 -7.84 14.57
C ILE A 158 4.46 -9.03 14.62
N ASP A 159 3.67 -9.13 15.70
CA ASP A 159 2.54 -10.06 15.76
C ASP A 159 1.30 -9.45 15.08
N CYS A 160 1.00 -9.91 13.87
CA CYS A 160 -0.08 -9.36 13.04
C CYS A 160 -0.92 -10.43 12.34
N ASP A 161 -1.03 -11.62 12.93
CA ASP A 161 -1.77 -12.75 12.37
C ASP A 161 -1.33 -13.11 10.94
N PHE A 162 -0.05 -12.88 10.62
CA PHE A 162 0.51 -13.17 9.31
C PHE A 162 0.52 -14.67 9.05
N ALA A 163 -0.08 -15.08 7.94
CA ALA A 163 -0.05 -16.46 7.47
C ALA A 163 0.12 -16.50 5.96
N GLU A 164 1.15 -17.19 5.50
CA GLU A 164 1.33 -17.51 4.08
C GLU A 164 0.25 -18.51 3.65
N THR A 165 -0.25 -18.31 2.44
CA THR A 165 -1.30 -19.12 1.84
C THR A 165 -1.14 -19.08 0.33
N GLU A 166 -2.01 -19.78 -0.37
CA GLU A 166 -2.19 -19.61 -1.79
C GLU A 166 -3.46 -18.81 -2.07
N SER A 167 -3.48 -18.15 -3.22
CA SER A 167 -4.66 -17.54 -3.76
C SER A 167 -5.12 -18.23 -5.03
N LEU A 168 -6.28 -18.87 -4.94
CA LEU A 168 -6.96 -19.48 -6.07
C LEU A 168 -7.92 -18.48 -6.71
N ALA A 169 -7.73 -18.19 -8.00
CA ALA A 169 -8.71 -17.47 -8.83
C ALA A 169 -9.34 -18.45 -9.81
N VAL A 170 -10.66 -18.64 -9.69
CA VAL A 170 -11.41 -19.51 -10.59
C VAL A 170 -12.01 -18.70 -11.74
N LEU A 171 -11.78 -19.18 -12.96
CA LEU A 171 -12.25 -18.57 -14.20
C LEU A 171 -13.55 -19.28 -14.59
N THR A 172 -14.65 -18.55 -14.64
CA THR A 172 -16.00 -19.11 -14.86
C THR A 172 -16.51 -18.91 -16.28
N THR A 173 -15.79 -18.13 -17.11
CA THR A 173 -16.10 -17.93 -18.52
C THR A 173 -14.92 -18.29 -19.42
N LEU A 174 -15.20 -18.73 -20.65
CA LEU A 174 -14.16 -19.01 -21.64
C LEU A 174 -13.39 -17.74 -22.03
N GLU A 175 -14.03 -16.57 -21.95
CA GLU A 175 -13.38 -15.28 -22.18
C GLU A 175 -12.30 -15.01 -21.11
N GLN A 176 -12.61 -15.24 -19.83
CA GLN A 176 -11.63 -15.11 -18.74
C GLN A 176 -10.45 -16.05 -18.96
N VAL A 177 -10.72 -17.29 -19.35
CA VAL A 177 -9.68 -18.28 -19.68
C VAL A 177 -8.79 -17.77 -20.82
N SER A 178 -9.36 -17.28 -21.92
CA SER A 178 -8.56 -16.73 -23.04
C SER A 178 -7.70 -15.56 -22.61
N MET A 179 -8.28 -14.60 -21.88
CA MET A 179 -7.56 -13.41 -21.41
C MET A 179 -6.38 -13.78 -20.49
N VAL A 180 -6.60 -14.71 -19.55
CA VAL A 180 -5.56 -15.17 -18.63
C VAL A 180 -4.49 -15.96 -19.38
N ARG A 181 -4.87 -16.84 -20.30
CA ARG A 181 -3.92 -17.61 -21.13
C ARG A 181 -3.03 -16.68 -21.93
N GLU A 182 -3.61 -15.72 -22.65
CA GLU A 182 -2.85 -14.75 -23.45
C GLU A 182 -1.86 -13.95 -22.59
N ALA A 183 -2.30 -13.51 -21.41
CA ALA A 183 -1.43 -12.82 -20.46
C ALA A 183 -0.29 -13.71 -19.97
N TYR A 184 -0.60 -14.96 -19.59
CA TYR A 184 0.39 -15.92 -19.11
C TYR A 184 1.42 -16.27 -20.18
N GLU A 185 0.99 -16.53 -21.42
CA GLU A 185 1.89 -16.73 -22.56
C GLU A 185 2.75 -15.49 -22.85
N GLY A 186 2.15 -14.29 -22.75
CA GLY A 186 2.87 -13.04 -22.89
C GLY A 186 3.97 -12.87 -21.83
N LEU A 187 3.65 -13.15 -20.57
CA LEU A 187 4.63 -13.09 -19.47
C LEU A 187 5.77 -14.10 -19.66
N LYS A 188 5.48 -15.33 -20.12
CA LYS A 188 6.52 -16.33 -20.44
C LYS A 188 7.50 -15.88 -21.53
N GLN A 189 7.05 -15.04 -22.45
CA GLN A 189 7.87 -14.54 -23.56
C GLN A 189 8.56 -13.21 -23.22
N ALA A 190 8.18 -12.56 -22.12
CA ALA A 190 8.73 -11.28 -21.71
C ALA A 190 10.11 -11.51 -21.08
N SER A 191 11.18 -11.13 -21.79
CA SER A 191 12.56 -11.20 -21.28
C SER A 191 12.80 -10.46 -19.96
N SER A 192 11.94 -9.50 -19.62
CA SER A 192 12.00 -8.75 -18.36
C SER A 192 11.32 -9.47 -17.20
N PHE A 193 10.56 -10.55 -17.43
CA PHE A 193 9.82 -11.25 -16.40
C PHE A 193 10.64 -12.38 -15.78
N SER A 194 10.58 -12.51 -14.46
CA SER A 194 11.39 -13.47 -13.72
C SER A 194 10.88 -14.90 -13.91
N ASP A 195 11.76 -15.82 -14.32
CA ASP A 195 11.45 -17.26 -14.39
C ASP A 195 10.95 -17.80 -13.04
N THR A 196 11.55 -17.36 -11.93
CA THR A 196 11.12 -17.75 -10.58
C THR A 196 9.69 -17.32 -10.24
N LEU A 197 9.18 -16.24 -10.87
CA LEU A 197 7.80 -15.82 -10.69
C LEU A 197 6.85 -16.58 -11.62
N LEU A 198 7.32 -17.12 -12.73
CA LEU A 198 6.54 -18.05 -13.55
C LEU A 198 6.39 -19.40 -12.84
N ASP A 199 7.45 -19.88 -12.20
CA ASP A 199 7.48 -21.18 -11.52
C ASP A 199 6.45 -21.31 -10.39
N VAL A 200 6.05 -20.19 -9.78
CA VAL A 200 5.06 -20.16 -8.69
C VAL A 200 3.62 -20.00 -9.18
N ILE A 201 3.40 -19.81 -10.48
CA ILE A 201 2.06 -19.68 -11.07
C ILE A 201 1.58 -21.04 -11.52
N GLU A 202 0.62 -21.61 -10.82
CA GLU A 202 -0.14 -22.74 -11.34
C GLU A 202 -1.28 -22.20 -12.19
N PHE A 203 -1.23 -22.39 -13.52
CA PHE A 203 -2.35 -22.08 -14.41
C PHE A 203 -2.90 -23.37 -15.00
N TYR A 204 -4.22 -23.55 -14.89
CA TYR A 204 -4.91 -24.72 -15.38
C TYR A 204 -6.18 -24.35 -16.14
N GLU A 205 -6.41 -25.03 -17.25
CA GLU A 205 -7.62 -24.97 -18.03
C GLU A 205 -7.99 -26.37 -18.53
N GLY A 206 -9.27 -26.74 -18.44
CA GLY A 206 -9.69 -28.08 -18.81
C GLY A 206 -11.10 -28.43 -18.35
N GLY A 207 -11.64 -29.50 -18.93
CA GLY A 207 -13.00 -29.97 -18.64
C GLY A 207 -13.21 -30.43 -17.20
N ASP A 208 -12.14 -30.84 -16.50
CA ASP A 208 -12.14 -31.24 -15.09
C ASP A 208 -11.90 -30.07 -14.10
N ALA A 209 -11.91 -28.81 -14.57
CA ALA A 209 -11.81 -27.63 -13.70
C ALA A 209 -12.86 -27.61 -12.56
N PRO A 210 -14.14 -28.01 -12.79
CA PRO A 210 -15.12 -28.06 -11.70
C PRO A 210 -14.75 -29.02 -10.56
N GLN A 211 -14.17 -30.17 -10.89
CA GLN A 211 -13.75 -31.17 -9.90
C GLN A 211 -12.54 -30.68 -9.10
N ARG A 212 -11.60 -29.99 -9.75
CA ARG A 212 -10.40 -29.44 -9.11
C ARG A 212 -10.68 -28.27 -8.18
N THR A 213 -11.63 -27.43 -8.56
CA THR A 213 -11.94 -26.18 -7.84
C THR A 213 -13.13 -26.30 -6.88
N GLY A 214 -13.96 -27.34 -7.04
CA GLY A 214 -15.25 -27.46 -6.36
C GLY A 214 -16.34 -26.53 -6.90
N LEU A 215 -16.08 -25.78 -7.98
CA LEU A 215 -17.04 -24.84 -8.56
C LEU A 215 -17.61 -25.35 -9.89
N ARG A 216 -18.93 -25.59 -9.92
CA ARG A 216 -19.64 -26.18 -11.07
C ARG A 216 -19.32 -25.51 -12.41
N ASP A 217 -19.25 -24.19 -12.41
CA ASP A 217 -19.11 -23.40 -13.63
C ASP A 217 -17.65 -23.07 -13.97
N ALA A 218 -16.67 -23.64 -13.25
CA ALA A 218 -15.26 -23.45 -13.53
C ALA A 218 -14.88 -23.91 -14.96
N LYS A 219 -14.12 -23.06 -15.65
CA LYS A 219 -13.53 -23.30 -16.98
C LYS A 219 -11.99 -23.41 -16.91
N GLY A 220 -11.42 -22.87 -15.83
CA GLY A 220 -10.01 -22.93 -15.50
C GLY A 220 -9.77 -22.25 -14.16
N TYR A 221 -8.52 -22.23 -13.70
CA TYR A 221 -8.10 -21.47 -12.54
C TYR A 221 -6.64 -21.09 -12.65
N PHE A 222 -6.22 -20.17 -11.80
CA PHE A 222 -4.81 -20.06 -11.45
C PHE A 222 -4.63 -19.98 -9.93
N SER A 223 -3.56 -20.60 -9.43
CA SER A 223 -3.12 -20.51 -8.04
C SER A 223 -1.77 -19.79 -7.99
N THR A 224 -1.61 -18.89 -7.02
CA THR A 224 -0.39 -18.09 -6.84
C THR A 224 -0.10 -17.86 -5.35
N PRO A 225 1.16 -17.63 -4.94
CA PRO A 225 1.50 -17.30 -3.57
C PRO A 225 0.78 -16.05 -3.09
N ALA A 226 0.32 -16.09 -1.84
CA ALA A 226 -0.33 -14.99 -1.16
C ALA A 226 -0.07 -15.07 0.35
N ALA A 227 -0.58 -14.10 1.08
CA ALA A 227 -0.66 -14.15 2.52
C ALA A 227 -1.93 -13.44 3.01
N ARG A 228 -2.27 -13.68 4.27
CA ARG A 228 -3.23 -12.87 5.02
C ARG A 228 -2.52 -12.22 6.19
N VAL A 229 -2.99 -11.06 6.58
CA VAL A 229 -2.47 -10.28 7.72
C VAL A 229 -3.59 -9.45 8.32
N SER A 230 -3.53 -9.19 9.63
CA SER A 230 -4.30 -8.10 10.22
C SER A 230 -3.62 -6.77 9.86
N PRO A 231 -4.20 -5.96 8.94
CA PRO A 231 -3.58 -4.70 8.54
C PRO A 231 -3.53 -3.71 9.71
N TYR A 232 -4.50 -3.80 10.62
CA TYR A 232 -4.53 -2.96 11.80
C TYR A 232 -3.38 -3.30 12.74
N LYS A 233 -3.22 -4.56 13.16
CA LYS A 233 -2.10 -4.98 14.04
C LYS A 233 -0.74 -4.69 13.42
N LEU A 234 -0.57 -4.93 12.11
CA LEU A 234 0.67 -4.66 11.40
C LEU A 234 1.06 -3.18 11.50
N LEU A 235 0.13 -2.28 11.17
CA LEU A 235 0.44 -0.85 11.06
C LEU A 235 0.44 -0.14 12.40
N THR A 236 -0.38 -0.55 13.38
CA THR A 236 -0.30 0.03 14.74
C THR A 236 0.98 -0.39 15.45
N SER A 237 1.43 -1.63 15.26
CA SER A 237 2.75 -2.07 15.76
C SER A 237 3.87 -1.27 15.09
N LEU A 238 3.83 -1.11 13.78
CA LEU A 238 4.84 -0.31 13.06
C LEU A 238 4.82 1.17 13.48
N LEU A 239 3.63 1.73 13.74
CA LEU A 239 3.48 3.10 14.24
C LEU A 239 4.07 3.25 15.64
N ALA A 240 3.84 2.30 16.54
CA ALA A 240 4.46 2.29 17.88
C ALA A 240 5.98 2.34 17.76
N ARG A 241 6.56 1.53 16.85
CA ARG A 241 8.01 1.56 16.55
C ARG A 241 8.46 2.92 16.02
N CYS A 242 7.66 3.58 15.18
CA CYS A 242 7.99 4.92 14.72
C CYS A 242 7.99 5.95 15.86
N VAL A 243 7.05 5.84 16.81
CA VAL A 243 7.01 6.70 18.01
C VAL A 243 8.25 6.47 18.88
N ASP A 244 8.65 5.22 19.09
CA ASP A 244 9.92 4.88 19.79
C ASP A 244 11.15 5.50 19.11
N MET A 245 11.10 5.65 17.78
CA MET A 245 12.15 6.29 16.98
C MET A 245 12.06 7.83 16.94
N GLY A 246 11.09 8.43 17.63
CA GLY A 246 10.93 9.88 17.74
C GLY A 246 9.85 10.50 16.85
N LEU A 247 8.98 9.70 16.23
CA LEU A 247 7.81 10.24 15.54
C LEU A 247 6.87 10.95 16.52
N SER A 248 6.48 12.18 16.20
CA SER A 248 5.42 12.89 16.93
C SER A 248 4.06 12.61 16.29
N LEU A 249 3.30 11.68 16.87
CA LEU A 249 1.91 11.41 16.48
C LEU A 249 0.97 12.50 17.02
N ARG A 250 0.07 12.97 16.15
CA ARG A 250 -1.00 13.93 16.44
C ARG A 250 -2.31 13.37 15.89
N THR A 251 -3.30 13.22 16.75
CA THR A 251 -4.63 12.66 16.47
C THR A 251 -5.70 13.64 16.94
#